data_AF-A0A4W4H8B8-F1
#
_entry.id   AF-A0A4W4H8B8-F1
#
_cell.length_a   1.000
_cell.length_b   1.000
_cell.length_c   1.000
_cell.angle_alpha   90.00
_cell.angle_beta   90.00
_cell.angle_gamma   90.00
#
_symmetry.space_group_name_H-M   'P 1'
#
loop_
_entity.id
_entity.type
_entity.pdbx_description
1 polymer ?
#
loop_
_entity_poly.entity_id
_entity_poly.type
_entity_poly.pdbx_seq_one_letter_code
_entity_poly.pdbx_strand_id
1 'polypeptide(L)'
;WNWSRWVKTLGPLASNSDDKLSMFMELVDGVFLHKIMTHIDPSPMNHRLNKQVNNDVSLRIQNLSTVIRHIKSYYQRPRFRLGSSAFISPVIQT
;
A
#
# COMPACT_ATOMS: atom_id res chain seq x y z
N TRP A 1 19.24 -0.87 -5.41
CA TRP A 1 18.02 -1.70 -5.47
C TRP A 1 17.11 -1.20 -6.59
N ASN A 2 16.53 -2.08 -7.42
CA ASN A 2 15.59 -1.67 -8.48
C ASN A 2 14.14 -1.72 -7.96
N TRP A 3 13.69 -0.61 -7.36
CA TRP A 3 12.36 -0.51 -6.74
C TRP A 3 11.23 -0.84 -7.73
N SER A 4 11.42 -0.49 -9.02
CA SER A 4 10.46 -0.77 -10.08
C SER A 4 10.25 -2.27 -10.32
N ARG A 5 11.28 -3.10 -10.07
CA ARG A 5 11.18 -4.56 -10.20
C ARG A 5 10.40 -5.17 -9.04
N TRP A 6 10.60 -4.67 -7.81
CA TRP A 6 9.89 -5.18 -6.63
C TRP A 6 8.38 -4.90 -6.71
N VAL A 7 7.97 -3.68 -7.07
CA VAL A 7 6.54 -3.35 -7.21
C VAL A 7 5.85 -4.24 -8.25
N LYS A 8 6.54 -4.53 -9.36
CA LYS A 8 6.06 -5.46 -10.40
C LYS A 8 5.91 -6.89 -9.91
N THR A 9 6.52 -7.31 -8.80
CA THR A 9 6.33 -8.68 -8.26
C THR A 9 5.10 -8.83 -7.37
N LEU A 10 4.43 -7.73 -6.98
CA LEU A 10 3.38 -7.76 -5.95
C LEU A 10 1.97 -8.04 -6.48
N GLY A 11 1.74 -8.05 -7.80
CA GLY A 11 0.42 -8.38 -8.36
C GLY A 11 0.24 -8.10 -9.86
N PRO A 12 -1.02 -7.93 -10.33
CA PRO A 12 -1.39 -7.91 -11.75
C PRO A 12 -0.75 -6.77 -12.56
N LEU A 13 -0.25 -5.74 -11.87
CA LEU A 13 0.60 -4.68 -12.44
C LEU A 13 1.91 -5.20 -13.07
N ALA A 14 2.24 -6.47 -12.88
CA ALA A 14 3.32 -7.18 -13.56
C ALA A 14 3.03 -7.44 -15.05
N SER A 15 1.75 -7.48 -15.43
CA SER A 15 1.37 -7.72 -16.82
C SER A 15 1.73 -6.48 -17.64
N ASN A 16 2.44 -6.68 -18.75
CA ASN A 16 2.83 -5.63 -19.68
C ASN A 16 1.61 -5.16 -20.50
N SER A 17 0.45 -4.97 -19.87
CA SER A 17 -0.69 -4.39 -20.54
C SER A 17 -0.42 -2.90 -20.69
N ASP A 18 -0.34 -2.43 -21.94
CA ASP A 18 -0.37 -1.00 -22.26
C ASP A 18 -1.68 -0.32 -21.84
N ASP A 19 -2.61 -1.08 -21.25
CA ASP A 19 -3.87 -0.63 -20.70
C ASP A 19 -3.68 0.09 -19.36
N LYS A 20 -3.23 1.34 -19.49
CA LYS A 20 -3.11 2.31 -18.37
C LYS A 20 -4.43 2.50 -17.62
N LEU A 21 -5.59 2.29 -18.27
CA LEU A 21 -6.90 2.43 -17.64
C LEU A 21 -7.16 1.27 -16.68
N SER A 22 -6.85 0.04 -17.09
CA SER A 22 -6.95 -1.13 -16.21
C SER A 22 -6.06 -1.00 -14.97
N MET A 23 -4.80 -0.59 -15.18
CA MET A 23 -3.87 -0.29 -14.08
C MET A 23 -4.42 0.79 -13.14
N PHE A 24 -4.98 1.87 -13.68
CA PHE A 24 -5.61 2.91 -12.88
C PHE A 24 -6.80 2.36 -12.06
N MET A 25 -7.63 1.51 -12.67
CA MET A 25 -8.80 0.91 -12.00
C MET A 25 -8.42 -0.05 -10.87
N GLU A 26 -7.34 -0.81 -11.00
CA GLU A 26 -6.81 -1.66 -9.92
C GLU A 26 -6.21 -0.85 -8.76
N LEU A 27 -5.67 0.35 -9.03
CA LEU A 27 -5.08 1.21 -8.01
C LEU A 27 -6.15 1.99 -7.24
N VAL A 28 -7.15 2.53 -7.94
CA VAL A 28 -8.16 3.43 -7.37
C VAL A 28 -9.16 2.72 -6.45
N ASP A 29 -9.26 1.39 -6.51
CA ASP A 29 -10.07 0.61 -5.57
C ASP A 29 -9.48 0.55 -4.15
N GLY A 30 -8.18 0.88 -4.01
CA GLY A 30 -7.44 0.92 -2.75
C GLY A 30 -7.07 -0.46 -2.16
N VAL A 31 -7.54 -1.57 -2.74
CA VAL A 31 -7.28 -2.94 -2.25
C VAL A 31 -5.84 -3.34 -2.52
N PHE A 32 -5.37 -3.11 -3.74
CA PHE A 32 -3.99 -3.44 -4.11
C PHE A 32 -2.98 -2.58 -3.33
N LEU A 33 -3.25 -1.28 -3.19
CA LEU A 33 -2.41 -0.35 -2.42
C LEU A 33 -2.29 -0.74 -0.95
N HIS A 34 -3.38 -1.20 -0.34
CA HIS A 34 -3.33 -1.68 1.04
C HIS A 34 -2.49 -2.95 1.18
N LYS A 35 -2.54 -3.88 0.21
CA LYS A 35 -1.68 -5.07 0.22
C LYS A 35 -0.19 -4.66 0.23
N ILE A 36 0.19 -3.66 -0.57
CA ILE A 36 1.55 -3.11 -0.55
C ILE A 36 1.87 -2.53 0.83
N MET A 37 0.97 -1.74 1.42
CA MET A 37 1.19 -1.16 2.74
C MET A 37 1.34 -2.22 3.83
N THR A 38 0.58 -3.31 3.80
CA THR A 38 0.71 -4.44 4.74
C THR A 38 2.02 -5.21 4.55
N HIS A 39 2.53 -5.31 3.32
CA HIS A 39 3.87 -5.86 3.07
C HIS A 39 4.98 -4.97 3.63
N ILE A 40 4.80 -3.64 3.65
CA ILE A 40 5.76 -2.67 4.20
C ILE A 40 5.69 -2.62 5.73
N ASP A 41 4.48 -2.61 6.28
CA ASP A 41 4.19 -2.55 7.72
C ASP A 41 3.04 -3.50 8.06
N PRO A 42 3.32 -4.67 8.63
CA PRO A 42 2.30 -5.66 8.98
C PRO A 42 1.49 -5.26 10.23
N SER A 43 1.71 -4.07 10.80
CA SER A 43 0.96 -3.59 11.95
C SER A 43 -0.56 -3.69 11.69
N PRO A 44 -1.33 -4.26 12.64
CA PRO A 44 -2.76 -4.43 12.45
C PRO A 44 -3.44 -3.06 12.29
N MET A 45 -4.25 -2.92 11.24
CA MET A 45 -5.16 -1.79 11.06
C MET A 45 -6.56 -2.19 11.51
N ASN A 46 -7.17 -1.38 12.38
CA ASN A 46 -8.53 -1.63 12.88
C ASN A 46 -9.65 -1.56 11.83
N HIS A 47 -9.33 -1.17 10.58
CA HIS A 47 -10.32 -1.02 9.52
C HIS A 47 -10.08 -2.05 8.42
N ARG A 48 -11.09 -2.90 8.17
CA ARG A 48 -11.08 -3.88 7.08
C ARG A 48 -11.45 -3.17 5.77
N LEU A 49 -10.80 -3.56 4.68
CA LEU A 49 -11.14 -3.05 3.35
C LEU A 49 -12.39 -3.71 2.76
N ASN A 50 -13.09 -2.94 1.93
CA ASN A 50 -14.14 -3.43 1.05
C ASN A 50 -13.51 -4.11 -0.17
N LYS A 51 -13.76 -5.41 -0.36
CA LYS A 51 -13.18 -6.20 -1.48
C LYS A 51 -14.06 -6.20 -2.74
N GLN A 52 -15.36 -6.02 -2.59
CA GLN A 52 -16.32 -5.93 -3.70
C GLN A 52 -16.66 -4.47 -3.94
N VAL A 53 -15.74 -3.75 -4.59
CA VAL A 53 -15.87 -2.31 -4.78
C VAL A 53 -16.85 -1.99 -5.90
N ASN A 54 -16.99 -2.84 -6.93
CA ASN A 54 -18.00 -2.72 -8.01
C ASN A 54 -18.14 -1.30 -8.63
N ASN A 55 -17.04 -0.55 -8.72
CA ASN A 55 -17.01 0.87 -9.12
C ASN A 55 -17.79 1.85 -8.22
N ASP A 56 -18.21 1.44 -7.01
CA ASP A 56 -18.81 2.32 -6.01
C ASP A 56 -17.77 3.32 -5.48
N VAL A 57 -18.03 4.61 -5.74
CA VAL A 57 -17.13 5.71 -5.38
C VAL A 57 -16.96 5.85 -3.86
N SER A 58 -18.01 5.60 -3.09
CA SER A 58 -17.96 5.69 -1.63
C SER A 58 -17.06 4.61 -1.04
N LEU A 59 -17.14 3.38 -1.56
CA LEU A 59 -16.27 2.28 -1.15
C LEU A 59 -14.80 2.55 -1.52
N ARG A 60 -14.54 3.13 -2.70
CA ARG A 60 -13.19 3.57 -3.12
C ARG A 60 -12.62 4.60 -2.15
N ILE A 61 -13.41 5.62 -1.81
CA ILE A 61 -13.00 6.67 -0.86
C ILE A 61 -12.69 6.08 0.51
N GLN A 62 -13.50 5.15 1.02
CA GLN A 62 -13.27 4.49 2.30
C GLN A 62 -11.97 3.67 2.30
N ASN A 63 -11.75 2.87 1.25
CA ASN A 63 -10.54 2.07 1.09
C ASN A 63 -9.29 2.96 1.01
N LEU A 64 -9.31 4.00 0.17
CA LEU A 64 -8.20 4.94 0.02
C LEU A 64 -7.92 5.74 1.31
N SER A 65 -8.96 6.12 2.05
CA SER A 65 -8.81 6.76 3.36
C SER A 65 -8.09 5.86 4.35
N THR A 66 -8.36 4.55 4.29
CA THR A 66 -7.63 3.55 5.08
C THR A 66 -6.17 3.45 4.66
N VAL A 67 -5.87 3.38 3.36
CA VAL A 67 -4.48 3.38 2.85
C VAL A 67 -3.72 4.62 3.31
N ILE A 68 -4.31 5.82 3.15
CA ILE A 68 -3.68 7.09 3.56
C ILE A 68 -3.37 7.10 5.05
N ARG A 69 -4.30 6.61 5.89
CA ARG A 69 -4.08 6.51 7.34
C ARG A 69 -2.95 5.54 7.68
N HIS A 70 -2.78 4.45 6.94
CA HIS A 70 -1.66 3.52 7.13
C HIS A 70 -0.34 4.22 6.86
N ILE A 71 -0.25 4.88 5.69
CA ILE A 71 0.93 5.61 5.26
C ILE A 71 1.31 6.67 6.30
N LYS A 72 0.34 7.48 6.73
CA LYS A 72 0.56 8.49 7.77
C LYS A 72 1.05 7.85 9.07
N SER A 73 0.38 6.79 9.54
CA SER A 73 0.80 6.08 10.76
C SER A 73 2.23 5.52 10.63
N TYR A 74 2.58 4.94 9.50
CA TYR A 74 3.91 4.37 9.26
C TYR A 74 5.01 5.43 9.41
N TYR A 75 4.83 6.61 8.82
CA TYR A 75 5.82 7.70 8.91
C TYR A 75 5.76 8.49 10.23
N GLN A 76 4.58 8.57 10.86
CA GLN A 76 4.40 9.31 12.11
C GLN A 76 4.70 8.48 13.36
N ARG A 77 4.84 7.14 13.25
CA ARG A 77 5.32 6.30 14.35
C ARG A 77 6.73 6.74 14.72
N PRO A 78 6.97 7.28 15.93
CA PRO A 78 8.31 7.61 16.36
C PRO A 78 9.11 6.30 16.42
N ARG A 79 10.16 6.18 15.60
CA ARG A 79 11.12 5.05 15.59
C ARG A 79 11.87 4.85 16.92
N PHE A 80 11.54 5.62 17.96
CA PHE A 80 12.28 5.75 19.22
C PHE A 80 11.41 5.59 20.47
N ARG A 81 10.30 4.84 20.43
CA ARG A 81 9.55 4.51 21.66
C ARG A 81 9.45 3.04 22.04
N LEU A 82 10.07 2.14 21.29
CA LEU A 82 10.44 0.82 21.80
C LEU A 82 11.84 0.54 21.29
N GLY A 83 12.82 0.58 22.19
CA GLY A 83 14.14 0.03 21.92
C GLY A 83 13.98 -1.45 21.66
N SER A 84 13.96 -1.85 20.40
CA SER A 84 14.15 -3.23 19.93
C SER A 84 14.19 -3.23 18.40
N SER A 85 15.36 -3.62 17.87
CA SER A 85 15.57 -4.20 16.54
C SER A 85 15.23 -3.34 15.31
N ALA A 86 16.26 -2.62 14.86
CA ALA A 86 16.65 -2.44 13.47
C ALA A 86 15.67 -2.92 12.38
N PHE A 87 14.85 -2.00 11.87
CA PHE A 87 14.58 -1.92 10.42
C PHE A 87 14.70 -0.46 10.00
N ILE A 88 15.93 -0.12 9.61
CA ILE A 88 16.25 1.12 8.91
C ILE A 88 15.40 1.16 7.62
N SER A 89 14.78 2.31 7.37
CA SER A 89 14.09 2.58 6.10
C SER A 89 15.04 2.25 4.94
N PRO A 90 14.66 1.42 3.95
CA PRO A 90 15.49 1.17 2.76
C PRO A 90 15.70 2.42 1.87
N VAL A 91 15.21 3.60 2.29
CA VAL A 91 15.29 4.87 1.57
C VAL A 91 16.46 5.77 2.02
N ILE A 92 17.06 5.55 3.20
CA ILE A 92 18.15 6.42 3.71
C ILE A 92 19.52 5.71 3.70
N GLN A 93 19.72 4.75 2.82
CA GLN A 93 21.04 4.16 2.63
C GLN A 93 21.28 3.75 1.17
N THR A 94 21.44 4.76 0.31
CA THR A 94 22.28 4.82 -0.91
C THR A 94 22.05 6.16 -1.57
#